data_AF-A0A4Q1V5E9-F1
#
_entry.id   AF-A0A4Q1V5E9-F1
#
_cell.length_a   1.000
_cell.length_b   1.000
_cell.length_c   1.000
_cell.angle_alpha   90.00
_cell.angle_beta   90.00
_cell.angle_gamma   90.00
#
_symmetry.space_group_name_H-M   'P 1'
#
loop_
_entity.id
_entity.type
_entity.pdbx_description
1 polymer ?
#
loop_
_entity_poly.entity_id
_entity_poly.type
_entity_poly.pdbx_seq_one_letter_code
_entity_poly.pdbx_strand_id
1 'polypeptide(L)'
;MTEASENASATSGVAVVIVAAGRGARAGQANGPKQYQNIGGRAVIAHTLEIFLAHPRTDRIVVAIHADDHELFRQAAGSQAERVTAIIGGPTRQESVRLGLLALKEHAPGQVLIHDAVRPFVDADLIDRTISAIGENEGALPALPVADTLKRESAAGVVAETVSRSGLHAAQTPQGFPYGPILAAHDKAFQLGRLDFTDDAAIAEWAHIPVKLVPGSPDNVKLTWARDIAMAHQRLSSERTHFPDIRTGNGYDVHAFEPGDHVTLCGVAIPHDKKLSGHSDADVGLHALTDALLATCGAGDIGTHFPPSDPQWKGAASRIFVEHAAKVVRQRGGRIANADITLICEAPRVGPHREAMTAALSRMLGISADRISIKATTNEKLGFVGREEGIAAIATASVVFPGEVPE
;
A
#
# COMPACT_ATOMS: atom_id res chain seq x y z
N MET A 1 31.14 0.32 -61.35
CA MET A 1 30.59 1.67 -61.21
C MET A 1 29.11 1.51 -60.87
N THR A 2 28.67 1.04 -59.70
CA THR A 2 29.00 1.40 -58.30
C THR A 2 29.09 2.93 -58.17
N GLU A 3 28.23 3.64 -57.44
CA GLU A 3 27.59 3.33 -56.16
C GLU A 3 26.16 3.90 -56.11
N ALA A 4 25.20 3.07 -55.71
CA ALA A 4 23.93 3.55 -55.17
C ALA A 4 24.18 3.90 -53.70
N SER A 5 23.96 5.16 -53.34
CA SER A 5 24.11 5.65 -51.97
C SER A 5 23.01 5.05 -51.08
N GLU A 6 23.32 4.00 -50.36
CA GLU A 6 22.57 3.57 -49.18
C GLU A 6 22.82 4.55 -48.03
N ASN A 7 22.12 5.68 -48.04
CA ASN A 7 21.88 6.44 -46.82
C ASN A 7 20.59 5.90 -46.19
N ALA A 8 20.74 4.80 -45.46
CA ALA A 8 19.72 4.33 -44.54
C ALA A 8 19.53 5.40 -43.45
N SER A 9 18.43 6.14 -43.56
CA SER A 9 17.91 7.04 -42.52
C SER A 9 17.96 6.33 -41.16
N ALA A 10 18.88 6.75 -40.28
CA ALA A 10 18.95 6.30 -38.90
C ALA A 10 17.61 6.58 -38.22
N THR A 11 16.88 5.53 -37.87
CA THR A 11 15.57 5.62 -37.24
C THR A 11 15.66 6.33 -35.89
N SER A 12 15.00 7.48 -35.78
CA SER A 12 14.97 8.47 -34.67
C SER A 12 14.44 7.96 -33.32
N GLY A 13 14.40 6.66 -33.08
CA GLY A 13 13.80 6.06 -31.88
C GLY A 13 14.76 5.95 -30.69
N VAL A 14 14.21 6.00 -29.48
CA VAL A 14 14.93 5.68 -28.24
C VAL A 14 14.47 4.30 -27.76
N ALA A 15 15.40 3.36 -27.67
CA ALA A 15 15.13 2.07 -27.04
C ALA A 15 15.52 2.07 -25.55
N VAL A 16 14.98 1.12 -24.80
CA VAL A 16 15.30 0.92 -23.39
C VAL A 16 15.75 -0.52 -23.18
N VAL A 17 16.89 -0.71 -22.51
CA VAL A 17 17.35 -2.00 -22.02
C VAL A 17 17.19 -2.00 -20.50
N ILE A 18 16.29 -2.85 -20.00
CA ILE A 18 16.04 -3.03 -18.57
C ILE A 18 16.76 -4.30 -18.11
N VAL A 19 17.66 -4.18 -17.13
CA VAL A 19 18.39 -5.34 -16.59
C VAL A 19 17.72 -5.89 -15.33
N ALA A 20 17.29 -7.15 -15.43
CA ALA A 20 16.54 -7.90 -14.42
C ALA A 20 17.06 -9.34 -14.21
N ALA A 21 18.25 -9.68 -14.73
CA ALA A 21 18.80 -11.04 -14.65
C ALA A 21 19.52 -11.35 -13.33
N GLY A 22 19.76 -10.35 -12.49
CA GLY A 22 20.48 -10.54 -11.22
C GLY A 22 19.65 -11.31 -10.18
N ARG A 23 20.26 -12.33 -9.56
CA ARG A 23 19.66 -13.11 -8.44
C ARG A 23 19.79 -12.46 -7.05
N GLY A 24 20.47 -11.31 -6.93
CA GLY A 24 20.44 -10.46 -5.74
C GLY A 24 20.99 -11.07 -4.44
N ALA A 25 22.27 -11.47 -4.38
CA ALA A 25 22.92 -12.11 -3.22
C ALA A 25 22.91 -11.34 -1.87
N ARG A 26 22.45 -10.08 -1.84
CA ARG A 26 22.59 -9.14 -0.69
C ARG A 26 21.30 -8.85 0.08
N ALA A 27 20.14 -9.38 -0.34
CA ALA A 27 18.94 -9.40 0.49
C ALA A 27 18.47 -10.84 0.60
N GLY A 28 18.05 -11.24 1.80
CA GLY A 28 17.66 -12.62 2.10
C GLY A 28 16.79 -13.22 1.01
N GLN A 29 17.22 -14.37 0.49
CA GLN A 29 16.55 -15.15 -0.56
C GLN A 29 15.14 -15.62 -0.19
N ALA A 30 14.65 -15.33 1.02
CA ALA A 30 13.39 -15.83 1.55
C ALA A 30 12.17 -15.51 0.66
N ASN A 31 12.19 -14.40 -0.08
CA ASN A 31 11.04 -13.91 -0.87
C ASN A 31 11.31 -13.83 -2.39
N GLY A 32 12.33 -14.53 -2.90
CA GLY A 32 12.66 -14.52 -4.33
C GLY A 32 13.35 -13.24 -4.85
N PRO A 33 13.61 -13.14 -6.18
CA PRO A 33 14.34 -12.01 -6.78
C PRO A 33 13.62 -10.67 -6.58
N LYS A 34 14.38 -9.62 -6.25
CA LYS A 34 13.86 -8.30 -5.85
C LYS A 34 12.95 -7.66 -6.88
N GLN A 35 13.30 -7.79 -8.16
CA GLN A 35 12.55 -7.28 -9.29
C GLN A 35 11.11 -7.85 -9.38
N TYR A 36 10.84 -9.01 -8.76
CA TYR A 36 9.52 -9.64 -8.75
C TYR A 36 8.79 -9.53 -7.41
N GLN A 37 9.39 -8.90 -6.39
CA GLN A 37 8.70 -8.67 -5.12
C GLN A 37 7.65 -7.57 -5.27
N ASN A 38 6.58 -7.66 -4.47
CA ASN A 38 5.46 -6.72 -4.55
C ASN A 38 5.67 -5.47 -3.70
N ILE A 39 5.47 -4.31 -4.31
CA ILE A 39 5.37 -2.99 -3.66
C ILE A 39 4.05 -2.34 -4.10
N GLY A 40 3.25 -1.84 -3.15
CA GLY A 40 1.93 -1.27 -3.48
C GLY A 40 1.00 -2.19 -4.26
N GLY A 41 1.05 -3.51 -4.02
CA GLY A 41 0.20 -4.50 -4.68
C GLY A 41 0.65 -4.99 -6.07
N ARG A 42 1.74 -4.45 -6.64
CA ARG A 42 2.31 -4.92 -7.92
C ARG A 42 3.81 -5.19 -7.82
N ALA A 43 4.35 -6.01 -8.71
CA ALA A 43 5.79 -6.32 -8.72
C ALA A 43 6.65 -5.08 -9.02
N VAL A 44 7.84 -5.00 -8.42
CA VAL A 44 8.80 -3.89 -8.65
C VAL A 44 9.02 -3.64 -10.15
N ILE A 45 9.25 -4.69 -10.94
CA ILE A 45 9.49 -4.55 -12.38
C ILE A 45 8.28 -4.01 -13.14
N ALA A 46 7.05 -4.26 -12.68
CA ALA A 46 5.85 -3.76 -13.33
C ALA A 46 5.72 -2.23 -13.22
N HIS A 47 6.09 -1.66 -12.06
CA HIS A 47 6.16 -0.21 -11.89
C HIS A 47 7.22 0.41 -12.80
N THR A 48 8.40 -0.20 -12.87
CA THR A 48 9.48 0.24 -13.78
C THR A 48 9.03 0.20 -15.25
N LEU A 49 8.41 -0.91 -15.68
CA LEU A 49 7.93 -1.10 -17.04
C LEU A 49 6.82 -0.12 -17.40
N GLU A 50 5.89 0.13 -16.49
CA GLU A 50 4.78 1.07 -16.71
C GLU A 50 5.27 2.46 -17.12
N ILE A 51 6.28 2.99 -16.43
CA ILE A 51 6.80 4.33 -16.69
C ILE A 51 7.43 4.41 -18.09
N PHE A 52 8.28 3.45 -18.47
CA PHE A 52 8.89 3.45 -19.80
C PHE A 52 7.88 3.10 -20.90
N LEU A 53 6.91 2.21 -20.66
CA LEU A 53 5.88 1.88 -21.65
C LEU A 53 4.88 3.02 -21.90
N ALA A 54 4.76 3.96 -20.95
CA ALA A 54 3.90 5.14 -21.05
C ALA A 54 4.65 6.38 -21.59
N HIS A 55 6.00 6.36 -21.61
CA HIS A 55 6.78 7.53 -21.97
C HIS A 55 6.76 7.76 -23.51
N PRO A 56 6.45 8.98 -24.00
CA PRO A 56 6.15 9.21 -25.42
C PRO A 56 7.38 9.12 -26.35
N ARG A 57 8.59 9.18 -25.78
CA ARG A 57 9.86 9.15 -26.54
C ARG A 57 10.53 7.77 -26.56
N THR A 58 9.97 6.78 -25.88
CA THR A 58 10.55 5.44 -25.80
C THR A 58 9.73 4.47 -26.62
N ASP A 59 10.39 3.74 -27.50
CA ASP A 59 9.70 2.89 -28.49
C ASP A 59 9.80 1.42 -28.11
N ARG A 60 11.04 0.88 -28.11
CA ARG A 60 11.31 -0.55 -27.91
C ARG A 60 11.91 -0.77 -26.55
N ILE A 61 11.38 -1.74 -25.82
CA ILE A 61 11.90 -2.12 -24.50
C ILE A 61 12.35 -3.58 -24.55
N VAL A 62 13.61 -3.79 -24.21
CA VAL A 62 14.21 -5.12 -24.04
C VAL A 62 14.44 -5.34 -22.55
N VAL A 63 14.04 -6.51 -22.05
CA VAL A 63 14.18 -6.87 -20.64
C VAL A 63 15.07 -8.11 -20.53
N ALA A 64 16.26 -7.94 -19.96
CA ALA A 64 17.18 -9.05 -19.72
C ALA A 64 16.81 -9.75 -18.40
N ILE A 65 16.27 -10.97 -18.48
CA ILE A 65 15.84 -11.79 -17.33
C ILE A 65 16.78 -12.96 -17.09
N HIS A 66 16.72 -13.58 -15.91
CA HIS A 66 17.45 -14.81 -15.65
C HIS A 66 16.83 -15.98 -16.42
N ALA A 67 17.64 -16.99 -16.78
CA ALA A 67 17.20 -18.16 -17.56
C ALA A 67 15.97 -18.86 -16.96
N ASP A 68 15.92 -19.02 -15.63
CA ASP A 68 14.78 -19.69 -14.96
C ASP A 68 13.60 -18.77 -14.62
N ASP A 69 13.64 -17.49 -15.00
CA ASP A 69 12.66 -16.49 -14.55
C ASP A 69 11.57 -16.18 -15.60
N HIS A 70 11.49 -16.92 -16.70
CA HIS A 70 10.48 -16.68 -17.75
C HIS A 70 9.04 -16.61 -17.21
N GLU A 71 8.66 -17.57 -16.37
CA GLU A 71 7.32 -17.62 -15.77
C GLU A 71 7.13 -16.48 -14.75
N LEU A 72 8.11 -16.28 -13.87
CA LEU A 72 8.08 -15.22 -12.86
C LEU A 72 7.96 -13.84 -13.51
N PHE A 73 8.71 -13.58 -14.57
CA PHE A 73 8.64 -12.35 -15.33
C PHE A 73 7.24 -12.13 -15.94
N ARG A 74 6.68 -13.15 -16.59
CA ARG A 74 5.36 -13.04 -17.21
C ARG A 74 4.26 -12.75 -16.18
N GLN A 75 4.32 -13.42 -15.03
CA GLN A 75 3.39 -13.17 -13.93
C GLN A 75 3.57 -11.77 -13.33
N ALA A 76 4.81 -11.35 -13.12
CA ALA A 76 5.13 -10.06 -12.53
C ALA A 76 4.75 -8.88 -13.45
N ALA A 77 5.04 -8.97 -14.75
CA ALA A 77 4.74 -7.92 -15.72
C ALA A 77 3.28 -7.94 -16.22
N GLY A 78 2.56 -9.06 -16.08
CA GLY A 78 1.18 -9.18 -16.55
C GLY A 78 1.05 -8.88 -18.05
N SER A 79 0.06 -8.07 -18.43
CA SER A 79 -0.15 -7.66 -19.83
C SER A 79 0.99 -6.84 -20.43
N GLN A 80 1.87 -6.26 -19.60
CA GLN A 80 3.04 -5.53 -20.09
C GLN A 80 4.08 -6.46 -20.70
N ALA A 81 4.08 -7.76 -20.35
CA ALA A 81 5.01 -8.75 -20.89
C ALA A 81 4.91 -8.88 -22.42
N GLU A 82 3.72 -8.67 -22.99
CA GLU A 82 3.46 -8.74 -24.43
C GLU A 82 3.95 -7.51 -25.19
N ARG A 83 4.22 -6.41 -24.48
CA ARG A 83 4.65 -5.12 -25.04
C ARG A 83 6.17 -4.95 -25.04
N VAL A 84 6.92 -5.93 -24.55
CA VAL A 84 8.38 -5.87 -24.42
C VAL A 84 9.03 -7.14 -24.93
N THR A 85 10.31 -7.06 -25.29
CA THR A 85 11.09 -8.22 -25.70
C THR A 85 11.89 -8.74 -24.51
N ALA A 86 11.51 -9.89 -23.96
CA ALA A 86 12.28 -10.56 -22.91
C ALA A 86 13.42 -11.39 -23.53
N ILE A 87 14.64 -11.21 -23.02
CA ILE A 87 15.83 -11.98 -23.43
C ILE A 87 16.52 -12.58 -22.21
N ILE A 88 17.29 -13.65 -22.40
CA ILE A 88 18.10 -14.24 -21.33
C ILE A 88 19.36 -13.40 -21.14
N GLY A 89 19.52 -12.86 -19.93
CA GLY A 89 20.71 -12.12 -19.52
C GLY A 89 21.90 -13.03 -19.21
N GLY A 90 23.07 -12.42 -19.12
CA GLY A 90 24.32 -13.10 -18.79
C GLY A 90 24.60 -13.18 -17.28
N PRO A 91 25.69 -13.86 -16.87
CA PRO A 91 26.13 -13.98 -15.48
C PRO A 91 26.43 -12.64 -14.79
N THR A 92 26.71 -11.57 -15.53
CA THR A 92 26.99 -10.24 -15.00
C THR A 92 25.96 -9.22 -15.48
N ARG A 93 25.86 -8.09 -14.76
CA ARG A 93 25.05 -6.93 -15.21
C ARG A 93 25.52 -6.47 -16.58
N GLN A 94 26.83 -6.30 -16.75
CA GLN A 94 27.45 -5.89 -18.01
C GLN A 94 27.07 -6.81 -19.18
N GLU A 95 27.18 -8.13 -19.00
CA GLU A 95 26.82 -9.07 -20.08
C GLU A 95 25.32 -9.08 -20.38
N SER A 96 24.48 -8.93 -19.35
CA SER A 96 23.04 -8.76 -19.54
C SER A 96 22.69 -7.51 -20.35
N VAL A 97 23.39 -6.39 -20.12
CA VAL A 97 23.24 -5.18 -20.94
C VAL A 97 23.66 -5.46 -22.38
N ARG A 98 24.84 -6.05 -22.61
CA ARG A 98 25.34 -6.36 -23.96
C ARG A 98 24.36 -7.22 -24.75
N LEU A 99 23.81 -8.27 -24.14
CA LEU A 99 22.81 -9.13 -24.78
C LEU A 99 21.51 -8.36 -25.08
N GLY A 100 21.10 -7.46 -24.20
CA GLY A 100 19.97 -6.55 -24.44
C GLY A 100 20.22 -5.59 -25.61
N LEU A 101 21.42 -5.02 -25.72
CA LEU A 101 21.83 -4.16 -26.83
C LEU A 101 21.89 -4.93 -28.16
N LEU A 102 22.37 -6.18 -28.13
CA LEU A 102 22.39 -7.05 -29.31
C LEU A 102 20.99 -7.42 -29.81
N ALA A 103 20.03 -7.60 -28.90
CA ALA A 103 18.64 -7.87 -29.26
C ALA A 103 17.99 -6.71 -30.04
N LEU A 104 18.53 -5.49 -29.93
CA LEU A 104 18.08 -4.32 -30.70
C LEU A 104 18.73 -4.23 -32.10
N LYS A 105 19.70 -5.08 -32.44
CA LYS A 105 20.56 -4.91 -33.63
C LYS A 105 19.78 -4.93 -34.95
N GLU A 106 18.76 -5.78 -35.08
CA GLU A 106 17.93 -5.85 -36.29
C GLU A 106 17.14 -4.57 -36.54
N HIS A 107 16.82 -3.82 -35.48
CA HIS A 107 16.07 -2.57 -35.52
C HIS A 107 16.77 -1.50 -34.69
N ALA A 108 18.00 -1.20 -35.08
CA ALA A 108 18.91 -0.34 -34.33
C ALA A 108 18.30 1.05 -34.06
N PRO A 109 18.13 1.46 -32.79
CA PRO A 109 17.69 2.81 -32.46
C PRO A 109 18.85 3.81 -32.63
N GLY A 110 18.54 5.10 -32.70
CA GLY A 110 19.57 6.15 -32.63
C GLY A 110 20.17 6.25 -31.22
N GLN A 111 19.33 6.09 -30.19
CA GLN A 111 19.69 6.25 -28.78
C GLN A 111 19.18 5.07 -27.96
N VAL A 112 19.87 4.77 -26.86
CA VAL A 112 19.45 3.74 -25.91
C VAL A 112 19.57 4.23 -24.47
N LEU A 113 18.56 3.90 -23.67
CA LEU A 113 18.58 4.03 -22.22
C LEU A 113 18.83 2.67 -21.58
N ILE A 114 19.76 2.58 -20.65
CA ILE A 114 20.03 1.36 -19.87
C ILE A 114 19.57 1.60 -18.44
N HIS A 115 18.64 0.79 -17.96
CA HIS A 115 17.97 0.99 -16.68
C HIS A 115 17.96 -0.26 -15.80
N ASP A 116 18.04 -0.06 -14.48
CA ASP A 116 17.98 -1.17 -13.52
C ASP A 116 16.51 -1.47 -13.20
N ALA A 117 16.06 -2.72 -13.33
CA ALA A 117 14.66 -3.07 -13.05
C ALA A 117 14.16 -2.72 -11.63
N VAL A 118 15.09 -2.57 -10.68
CA VAL A 118 14.85 -2.29 -9.27
C VAL A 118 14.90 -0.80 -8.92
N ARG A 119 14.66 0.08 -9.90
CA ARG A 119 14.45 1.53 -9.71
C ARG A 119 13.04 1.93 -10.16
N PRO A 120 11.99 1.50 -9.43
CA PRO A 120 10.59 1.65 -9.87
C PRO A 120 10.03 3.09 -9.78
N PHE A 121 10.84 4.05 -9.34
CA PHE A 121 10.43 5.44 -9.09
C PHE A 121 11.14 6.43 -10.02
N VAL A 122 11.63 5.95 -11.17
CA VAL A 122 12.07 6.86 -12.25
C VAL A 122 10.88 7.70 -12.72
N ASP A 123 11.08 9.00 -12.90
CA ASP A 123 10.04 9.92 -13.38
C ASP A 123 10.24 10.30 -14.86
N ALA A 124 9.18 10.78 -15.51
CA ALA A 124 9.21 11.18 -16.93
C ALA A 124 10.22 12.30 -17.17
N ASP A 125 10.30 13.29 -16.27
CA ASP A 125 11.26 14.38 -16.37
C ASP A 125 12.71 13.87 -16.37
N LEU A 126 13.01 12.78 -15.65
CA LEU A 126 14.33 12.16 -15.57
C LEU A 126 14.66 11.45 -16.86
N ILE A 127 13.69 10.75 -17.44
CA ILE A 127 13.85 10.15 -18.75
C ILE A 127 14.11 11.24 -19.80
N ASP A 128 13.29 12.29 -19.84
CA ASP A 128 13.41 13.38 -20.81
C ASP A 128 14.74 14.12 -20.74
N ARG A 129 15.20 14.49 -19.53
CA ARG A 129 16.49 15.17 -19.38
C ARG A 129 17.66 14.26 -19.73
N THR A 130 17.55 12.95 -19.47
CA THR A 130 18.58 11.99 -19.86
C THR A 130 18.65 11.88 -21.39
N ILE A 131 17.52 11.66 -22.06
CA ILE A 131 17.47 11.54 -23.53
C ILE A 131 17.99 12.83 -24.19
N SER A 132 17.56 13.99 -23.71
CA SER A 132 17.92 15.29 -24.30
C SER A 132 19.40 15.65 -24.11
N ALA A 133 20.09 14.99 -23.19
CA ALA A 133 21.52 15.17 -22.97
C ALA A 133 22.39 14.21 -23.80
N ILE A 134 21.81 13.23 -24.50
CA ILE A 134 22.56 12.33 -25.38
C ILE A 134 22.96 13.09 -26.64
N GLY A 135 24.26 13.25 -26.86
CA GLY A 135 24.83 13.79 -28.09
C GLY A 135 25.12 12.71 -29.13
N GLU A 136 25.64 13.12 -30.29
CA GLU A 136 26.02 12.19 -31.37
C GLU A 136 27.07 11.15 -30.93
N ASN A 137 28.03 11.59 -30.11
CA ASN A 137 29.09 10.76 -29.54
C ASN A 137 29.24 10.96 -28.02
N GLU A 138 28.20 11.44 -27.35
CA GLU A 138 28.22 11.77 -25.92
C GLU A 138 27.06 11.06 -25.20
N GLY A 139 27.36 10.34 -24.12
CA GLY A 139 26.38 9.72 -23.23
C GLY A 139 25.90 10.68 -22.14
N ALA A 140 24.86 10.26 -21.42
CA ALA A 140 24.23 10.99 -20.34
C ALA A 140 24.12 10.11 -19.09
N LEU A 141 24.60 10.60 -17.96
CA LEU A 141 24.57 9.94 -16.66
C LEU A 141 23.80 10.79 -15.65
N PRO A 142 22.58 10.39 -15.27
CA PRO A 142 21.92 10.94 -14.12
C PRO A 142 22.72 10.67 -12.85
N ALA A 143 23.00 11.71 -12.08
CA ALA A 143 23.75 11.55 -10.84
C ALA A 143 23.34 12.57 -9.78
N LEU A 144 23.45 12.17 -8.51
CA LEU A 144 23.22 13.03 -7.36
C LEU A 144 24.54 13.40 -6.70
N PRO A 145 24.77 14.66 -6.29
CA PRO A 145 25.92 15.02 -5.49
C PRO A 145 25.99 14.16 -4.22
N VAL A 146 27.19 13.70 -3.85
CA VAL A 146 27.36 12.92 -2.62
C VAL A 146 27.15 13.83 -1.41
N ALA A 147 26.10 13.57 -0.64
CA ALA A 147 25.79 14.32 0.57
C ALA A 147 26.56 13.79 1.80
N ASP A 148 26.77 12.48 1.91
CA ASP A 148 27.41 11.89 3.07
C ASP A 148 28.94 12.04 3.05
N THR A 149 29.57 11.96 4.23
CA THR A 149 31.03 11.90 4.31
C THR A 149 31.50 10.51 3.88
N LEU A 150 32.34 10.43 2.86
CA LEU A 150 32.89 9.17 2.39
C LEU A 150 34.14 8.78 3.18
N LYS A 151 34.23 7.49 3.54
CA LYS A 151 35.39 6.90 4.19
C LYS A 151 35.94 5.78 3.31
N ARG A 152 37.26 5.74 3.15
CA ARG A 152 37.96 4.58 2.57
C ARG A 152 38.32 3.63 3.71
N GLU A 153 37.99 2.36 3.53
CA GLU A 153 38.35 1.29 4.47
C GLU A 153 39.78 0.80 4.20
N SER A 154 40.53 0.49 5.25
CA SER A 154 41.81 -0.20 5.16
C SER A 154 41.64 -1.72 5.06
N ALA A 155 42.70 -2.46 4.73
CA ALA A 155 42.66 -3.93 4.73
C ALA A 155 42.28 -4.55 6.10
N ALA A 156 42.40 -3.81 7.20
CA ALA A 156 42.05 -4.26 8.55
C ALA A 156 40.62 -3.90 8.99
N GLY A 157 39.78 -3.36 8.09
CA GLY A 157 38.40 -2.98 8.40
C GLY A 157 38.24 -1.69 9.20
N VAL A 158 39.30 -0.89 9.29
CA VAL A 158 39.30 0.42 9.96
C VAL A 158 39.37 1.56 8.95
N VAL A 159 38.84 2.72 9.31
CA VAL A 159 38.88 3.94 8.48
C VAL A 159 40.34 4.28 8.13
N ALA A 160 40.69 4.21 6.85
CA ALA A 160 41.99 4.63 6.32
C ALA A 160 42.02 6.12 6.00
N GLU A 161 40.97 6.61 5.34
CA GLU A 161 40.96 7.96 4.77
C GLU A 161 39.54 8.53 4.78
N THR A 162 39.42 9.85 4.93
CA THR A 162 38.19 10.58 4.60
C THR A 162 38.31 11.12 3.18
N VAL A 163 37.48 10.63 2.27
CA VAL A 163 37.50 11.05 0.87
C VAL A 163 36.68 12.33 0.72
N SER A 164 37.24 13.34 0.06
CA SER A 164 36.50 14.58 -0.24
C SER A 164 35.30 14.28 -1.12
N ARG A 165 34.10 14.66 -0.65
CA ARG A 165 32.85 14.53 -1.41
C ARG A 165 32.70 15.58 -2.53
N SER A 166 33.58 16.60 -2.56
CA SER A 166 33.52 17.66 -3.58
C SER A 166 33.75 17.09 -4.98
N GLY A 167 32.84 17.37 -5.91
CA GLY A 167 32.89 16.83 -7.27
C GLY A 167 32.47 15.36 -7.41
N LEU A 168 32.16 14.66 -6.31
CA LEU A 168 31.70 13.28 -6.36
C LEU A 168 30.19 13.20 -6.48
N HIS A 169 29.73 12.29 -7.35
CA HIS A 169 28.32 12.06 -7.62
C HIS A 169 27.99 10.57 -7.54
N ALA A 170 26.83 10.25 -6.98
CA ALA A 170 26.26 8.92 -6.96
C ALA A 170 25.48 8.68 -8.27
N ALA A 171 25.99 7.79 -9.10
CA ALA A 171 25.38 7.39 -10.36
C ALA A 171 23.98 6.77 -10.18
N GLN A 172 23.06 7.16 -11.05
CA GLN A 172 21.73 6.59 -11.18
C GLN A 172 21.53 6.02 -12.59
N THR A 173 20.42 5.30 -12.78
CA THR A 173 19.94 4.90 -14.10
C THR A 173 18.54 5.51 -14.29
N PRO A 174 18.06 5.79 -15.51
CA PRO A 174 18.57 5.34 -16.80
C PRO A 174 19.89 6.03 -17.18
N GLN A 175 20.86 5.29 -17.71
CA GLN A 175 22.04 5.86 -18.37
C GLN A 175 21.78 5.89 -19.88
N GLY A 176 21.99 7.03 -20.52
CA GLY A 176 21.67 7.25 -21.92
C GLY A 176 22.90 7.29 -22.80
N PHE A 177 22.86 6.67 -23.98
CA PHE A 177 23.99 6.66 -24.91
C PHE A 177 23.55 6.65 -26.38
N PRO A 178 24.38 7.12 -27.31
CA PRO A 178 24.24 6.76 -28.72
C PRO A 178 24.41 5.25 -28.89
N TYR A 179 23.45 4.59 -29.53
CA TYR A 179 23.34 3.13 -29.54
C TYR A 179 24.55 2.42 -30.15
N GLY A 180 24.99 2.87 -31.33
CA GLY A 180 26.12 2.27 -32.04
C GLY A 180 27.42 2.28 -31.22
N PRO A 181 27.87 3.46 -30.72
CA PRO A 181 29.06 3.55 -29.89
C PRO A 181 29.02 2.69 -28.62
N ILE A 182 27.91 2.69 -27.87
CA ILE A 182 27.84 1.93 -26.62
C ILE A 182 27.81 0.42 -26.86
N LEU A 183 27.13 -0.05 -27.91
CA LEU A 183 27.16 -1.46 -28.30
C LEU A 183 28.58 -1.89 -28.66
N ALA A 184 29.29 -1.11 -29.47
CA ALA A 184 30.67 -1.39 -29.85
C ALA A 184 31.60 -1.44 -28.63
N ALA A 185 31.41 -0.56 -27.66
CA ALA A 185 32.17 -0.56 -26.41
C ALA A 185 31.94 -1.84 -25.59
N HIS A 186 30.68 -2.27 -25.43
CA HIS A 186 30.32 -3.51 -24.74
C HIS A 186 30.87 -4.76 -25.45
N ASP A 187 30.75 -4.84 -26.77
CA ASP A 187 31.28 -5.96 -27.55
C ASP A 187 32.82 -6.02 -27.48
N LYS A 188 33.50 -4.88 -27.54
CA LYS A 188 34.96 -4.82 -27.37
C LYS A 188 35.40 -5.26 -25.97
N ALA A 189 34.69 -4.82 -24.92
CA ALA A 189 34.96 -5.24 -23.55
C ALA A 189 34.79 -6.76 -23.38
N PHE A 190 33.73 -7.32 -23.97
CA PHE A 190 33.47 -8.77 -23.97
C PHE A 190 34.57 -9.56 -24.69
N GLN A 191 34.98 -9.12 -25.89
CA GLN A 191 36.06 -9.76 -26.66
C GLN A 191 37.41 -9.75 -25.92
N LEU A 192 37.67 -8.71 -25.13
CA LEU A 192 38.87 -8.60 -24.29
C LEU A 192 38.74 -9.27 -22.91
N GLY A 193 37.60 -9.90 -22.61
CA GLY A 193 37.35 -10.55 -21.32
C GLY A 193 37.27 -9.61 -20.12
N ARG A 194 36.98 -8.31 -20.36
CA ARG A 194 36.81 -7.30 -19.30
C ARG A 194 35.40 -7.36 -18.74
N LEU A 195 35.26 -7.75 -17.47
CA LEU A 195 33.98 -7.94 -16.76
C LEU A 195 33.89 -7.11 -15.46
N ASP A 196 34.83 -6.20 -15.25
CA ASP A 196 35.06 -5.44 -14.02
C ASP A 196 34.27 -4.11 -13.95
N PHE A 197 33.52 -3.76 -14.99
CA PHE A 197 32.77 -2.51 -15.03
C PHE A 197 31.50 -2.59 -14.18
N THR A 198 31.31 -1.58 -13.34
CA THR A 198 30.22 -1.53 -12.36
C THR A 198 28.93 -0.92 -12.94
N ASP A 199 29.05 -0.08 -13.97
CA ASP A 199 27.96 0.51 -14.73
C ASP A 199 28.35 0.77 -16.20
N ASP A 200 27.43 1.31 -16.99
CA ASP A 200 27.62 1.49 -18.43
C ASP A 200 28.42 2.77 -18.74
N ALA A 201 28.38 3.76 -17.86
CA ALA A 201 29.24 4.94 -17.92
C ALA A 201 30.73 4.55 -17.80
N ALA A 202 31.10 3.63 -16.91
CA ALA A 202 32.49 3.15 -16.80
C ALA A 202 32.99 2.46 -18.09
N ILE A 203 32.11 1.78 -18.82
CA ILE A 203 32.44 1.18 -20.13
C ILE A 203 32.61 2.27 -21.19
N ALA A 204 31.71 3.26 -21.20
CA ALA A 204 31.80 4.42 -22.09
C ALA A 204 33.10 5.20 -21.88
N GLU A 205 33.47 5.47 -20.63
CA GLU A 205 34.73 6.13 -20.25
C GLU A 205 35.95 5.36 -20.76
N TRP A 206 35.98 4.04 -20.55
CA TRP A 206 37.06 3.18 -21.04
C TRP A 206 37.13 3.17 -22.58
N ALA A 207 36.00 3.28 -23.26
CA ALA A 207 35.92 3.38 -24.71
C ALA A 207 36.12 4.81 -25.25
N HIS A 208 36.44 5.78 -24.40
CA HIS A 208 36.61 7.20 -24.74
C HIS A 208 35.34 7.86 -25.31
N ILE A 209 34.16 7.41 -24.89
CA ILE A 209 32.88 8.06 -25.14
C ILE A 209 32.64 9.04 -23.97
N PRO A 210 32.65 10.37 -24.20
CA PRO A 210 32.32 11.34 -23.16
C PRO A 210 30.95 11.06 -22.53
N VAL A 211 30.84 11.22 -21.21
CA VAL A 211 29.59 11.04 -20.48
C VAL A 211 29.27 12.32 -19.71
N LYS A 212 28.19 12.98 -20.09
CA LYS A 212 27.70 14.20 -19.46
C LYS A 212 26.88 13.87 -18.21
N LEU A 213 27.20 14.54 -17.10
CA LEU A 213 26.38 14.47 -15.90
C LEU A 213 25.08 15.25 -16.08
N VAL A 214 23.97 14.61 -15.72
CA VAL A 214 22.63 15.21 -15.71
C VAL A 214 22.11 15.16 -14.27
N PRO A 215 21.36 16.17 -13.79
CA PRO A 215 20.77 16.11 -12.47
C PRO A 215 19.93 14.84 -12.25
N GLY A 216 20.28 14.04 -11.24
CA GLY A 216 19.51 12.86 -10.84
C GLY A 216 18.17 13.19 -10.18
N SER A 217 17.49 12.18 -9.64
CA SER A 217 16.27 12.34 -8.83
C SER A 217 16.46 11.65 -7.48
N PRO A 218 16.29 12.34 -6.33
CA PRO A 218 16.32 11.69 -5.02
C PRO A 218 15.30 10.58 -4.86
N ASP A 219 14.16 10.67 -5.57
CA ASP A 219 13.10 9.68 -5.55
C ASP A 219 13.45 8.39 -6.30
N ASN A 220 14.39 8.46 -7.26
CA ASN A 220 14.82 7.35 -8.09
C ASN A 220 15.80 6.40 -7.37
N VAL A 221 15.36 5.90 -6.22
CA VAL A 221 16.12 5.03 -5.33
C VAL A 221 16.24 3.62 -5.92
N LYS A 222 17.44 3.04 -5.82
CA LYS A 222 17.68 1.62 -6.16
C LYS A 222 17.31 0.73 -4.99
N LEU A 223 16.30 -0.11 -5.16
CA LEU A 223 15.87 -1.06 -4.13
C LEU A 223 16.94 -2.14 -3.96
N THR A 224 17.76 -2.00 -2.92
CA THR A 224 18.94 -2.83 -2.68
C THR A 224 18.76 -3.72 -1.46
N TRP A 225 18.10 -3.25 -0.41
CA TRP A 225 17.92 -3.95 0.85
C TRP A 225 16.44 -4.26 1.09
N ALA A 226 16.16 -5.21 1.99
CA ALA A 226 14.79 -5.54 2.37
C ALA A 226 14.02 -4.32 2.92
N ARG A 227 14.73 -3.44 3.65
CA ARG A 227 14.16 -2.18 4.14
C ARG A 227 13.69 -1.26 3.01
N ASP A 228 14.43 -1.20 1.89
CA ASP A 228 14.08 -0.36 0.76
C ASP A 228 12.75 -0.82 0.14
N ILE A 229 12.54 -2.14 0.03
CA ILE A 229 11.29 -2.73 -0.47
C ILE A 229 10.12 -2.42 0.47
N ALA A 230 10.32 -2.54 1.79
CA ALA A 230 9.30 -2.19 2.77
C ALA A 230 8.91 -0.70 2.71
N MET A 231 9.89 0.20 2.57
CA MET A 231 9.65 1.64 2.41
C MET A 231 8.93 1.95 1.09
N ALA A 232 9.33 1.30 -0.01
CA ALA A 232 8.67 1.42 -1.30
C ALA A 232 7.21 0.93 -1.25
N HIS A 233 6.96 -0.19 -0.56
CA HIS A 233 5.60 -0.69 -0.33
C HIS A 233 4.76 0.33 0.44
N GLN A 234 5.29 0.88 1.53
CA GLN A 234 4.60 1.87 2.34
C GLN A 234 4.24 3.12 1.51
N ARG A 235 5.20 3.68 0.77
CA ARG A 235 5.02 4.85 -0.11
C ARG A 235 3.84 4.66 -1.07
N LEU A 236 3.83 3.53 -1.79
CA LEU A 236 2.78 3.23 -2.77
C LEU A 236 1.45 2.82 -2.11
N SER A 237 1.48 2.21 -0.93
CA SER A 237 0.26 1.86 -0.20
C SER A 237 -0.45 3.08 0.41
N SER A 238 0.29 4.14 0.77
CA SER A 238 -0.28 5.37 1.33
C SER A 238 -0.92 6.28 0.28
N GLU A 239 -0.53 6.16 -0.99
CA GLU A 239 -1.12 6.93 -2.10
C GLU A 239 -2.48 6.39 -2.55
N ARG A 240 -2.79 5.11 -2.28
CA ARG A 240 -4.16 4.61 -2.39
C ARG A 240 -4.95 5.11 -1.19
N THR A 241 -5.76 6.14 -1.40
CA THR A 241 -6.80 6.57 -0.46
C THR A 241 -7.74 5.39 -0.26
N HIS A 242 -7.44 4.53 0.72
CA HIS A 242 -8.35 3.45 1.09
C HIS A 242 -9.61 4.13 1.59
N PHE A 243 -10.71 4.01 0.84
CA PHE A 243 -12.01 4.36 1.39
C PHE A 243 -12.27 3.37 2.53
N PRO A 244 -12.31 3.82 3.80
CA PRO A 244 -12.62 2.91 4.88
C PRO A 244 -13.98 2.25 4.62
N ASP A 245 -14.06 0.93 4.81
CA ASP A 245 -15.35 0.24 4.78
C ASP A 245 -16.14 0.65 6.05
N ILE A 246 -17.01 1.65 5.87
CA ILE A 246 -17.87 2.19 6.93
C ILE A 246 -19.18 1.45 6.89
N ARG A 247 -19.50 0.74 7.98
CA ARG A 247 -20.73 -0.02 8.13
C ARG A 247 -21.56 0.56 9.26
N THR A 248 -22.84 0.73 9.00
CA THR A 248 -23.81 1.23 9.99
C THR A 248 -24.83 0.14 10.28
N GLY A 249 -25.10 -0.08 11.56
CA GLY A 249 -26.09 -1.02 12.05
C GLY A 249 -27.13 -0.30 12.89
N ASN A 250 -28.36 -0.83 12.88
CA ASN A 250 -29.48 -0.32 13.65
C ASN A 250 -30.03 -1.44 14.52
N GLY A 251 -30.49 -1.09 15.71
CA GLY A 251 -31.19 -1.98 16.62
C GLY A 251 -32.42 -1.28 17.20
N TYR A 252 -33.44 -2.08 17.48
CA TYR A 252 -34.69 -1.64 18.09
C TYR A 252 -35.11 -2.69 19.10
N ASP A 253 -35.43 -2.26 20.31
CA ASP A 253 -35.92 -3.16 21.36
C ASP A 253 -37.04 -2.50 22.17
N VAL A 254 -37.90 -3.33 22.77
CA VAL A 254 -39.05 -2.90 23.58
C VAL A 254 -39.23 -3.83 24.76
N HIS A 255 -39.32 -3.26 25.96
CA HIS A 255 -39.72 -4.00 27.17
C HIS A 255 -40.96 -3.40 27.80
N ALA A 256 -41.84 -4.27 28.29
CA ALA A 256 -43.02 -3.87 29.05
C ALA A 256 -42.63 -3.49 30.48
N PHE A 257 -43.40 -2.61 31.11
CA PHE A 257 -43.24 -2.34 32.54
C PHE A 257 -43.91 -3.42 33.40
N GLU A 258 -43.32 -3.67 34.57
CA GLU A 258 -43.90 -4.45 35.67
C GLU A 258 -43.55 -3.80 37.02
N PRO A 259 -44.25 -4.15 38.13
CA PRO A 259 -43.93 -3.58 39.44
C PRO A 259 -42.47 -3.81 39.85
N GLY A 260 -41.83 -2.76 40.36
CA GLY A 260 -40.42 -2.76 40.77
C GLY A 260 -40.02 -1.48 41.49
N ASP A 261 -38.73 -1.30 41.75
CA ASP A 261 -38.17 -0.15 42.46
C ASP A 261 -37.13 0.65 41.63
N HIS A 262 -36.82 0.19 40.42
CA HIS A 262 -35.96 0.90 39.47
C HIS A 262 -36.11 0.38 38.03
N VAL A 263 -35.69 1.22 37.07
CA VAL A 263 -35.49 0.86 35.67
C VAL A 263 -34.01 0.93 35.35
N THR A 264 -33.45 -0.11 34.74
CA THR A 264 -32.07 -0.10 34.23
C THR A 264 -32.06 0.37 32.78
N LEU A 265 -31.39 1.49 32.50
CA LEU A 265 -31.25 2.04 31.14
C LEU A 265 -29.78 2.39 30.88
N CYS A 266 -29.24 1.91 29.76
CA CYS A 266 -27.85 2.16 29.33
C CYS A 266 -26.80 1.88 30.45
N GLY A 267 -27.02 0.84 31.24
CA GLY A 267 -26.16 0.40 32.34
C GLY A 267 -26.32 1.18 33.65
N VAL A 268 -27.37 2.00 33.77
CA VAL A 268 -27.65 2.82 34.96
C VAL A 268 -29.02 2.46 35.53
N ALA A 269 -29.06 2.09 36.81
CA ALA A 269 -30.31 1.91 37.56
C ALA A 269 -30.88 3.29 37.96
N ILE A 270 -32.11 3.57 37.52
CA ILE A 270 -32.84 4.80 37.79
C ILE A 270 -34.02 4.49 38.72
N PRO A 271 -34.11 5.11 39.92
CA PRO A 271 -35.24 4.91 40.82
C PRO A 271 -36.58 5.18 40.14
N HIS A 272 -37.51 4.23 40.25
CA HIS A 272 -38.83 4.28 39.64
C HIS A 272 -39.77 3.29 40.36
N ASP A 273 -41.09 3.48 40.28
CA ASP A 273 -42.08 2.54 40.85
C ASP A 273 -42.36 1.31 39.95
N LYS A 274 -41.58 1.15 38.88
CA LYS A 274 -41.69 0.09 37.88
C LYS A 274 -40.29 -0.38 37.50
N LYS A 275 -40.19 -1.60 36.98
CA LYS A 275 -39.01 -2.16 36.29
C LYS A 275 -39.41 -2.68 34.92
N LEU A 276 -38.43 -3.00 34.08
CA LEU A 276 -38.68 -3.61 32.77
C LEU A 276 -38.77 -5.12 32.90
N SER A 277 -39.78 -5.69 32.24
CA SER A 277 -39.97 -7.13 32.12
C SER A 277 -39.19 -7.63 30.92
N GLY A 278 -38.28 -8.58 31.13
CA GLY A 278 -37.40 -9.10 30.08
C GLY A 278 -36.43 -10.16 30.60
N HIS A 279 -35.61 -10.67 29.69
CA HIS A 279 -34.44 -11.47 30.05
C HIS A 279 -33.32 -10.57 30.58
N SER A 280 -32.28 -11.15 31.20
CA SER A 280 -31.16 -10.41 31.81
C SER A 280 -31.62 -9.42 32.92
N ASP A 281 -31.06 -8.22 32.97
CA ASP A 281 -31.50 -7.04 33.72
C ASP A 281 -32.49 -6.14 32.94
N ALA A 282 -32.96 -6.62 31.78
CA ALA A 282 -33.97 -5.98 30.91
C ALA A 282 -33.62 -4.55 30.43
N ASP A 283 -32.35 -4.25 30.25
CA ASP A 283 -31.89 -2.96 29.74
C ASP A 283 -32.14 -2.80 28.23
N VAL A 284 -33.31 -2.24 27.90
CA VAL A 284 -33.77 -2.01 26.52
C VAL A 284 -32.77 -1.21 25.67
N GLY A 285 -32.01 -0.29 26.27
CA GLY A 285 -31.03 0.53 25.56
C GLY A 285 -29.79 -0.28 25.17
N LEU A 286 -29.30 -1.13 26.09
CA LEU A 286 -28.14 -1.99 25.82
C LEU A 286 -28.48 -3.14 24.86
N HIS A 287 -29.70 -3.66 24.91
CA HIS A 287 -30.16 -4.66 23.95
C HIS A 287 -30.22 -4.10 22.53
N ALA A 288 -30.87 -2.95 22.32
CA ALA A 288 -30.88 -2.27 21.03
C ALA A 288 -29.45 -1.96 20.53
N LEU A 289 -28.54 -1.53 21.41
CA LEU A 289 -27.14 -1.28 21.04
C LEU A 289 -26.40 -2.56 20.64
N THR A 290 -26.69 -3.68 21.31
CA THR A 290 -26.08 -4.98 20.99
C THR A 290 -26.42 -5.38 19.55
N ASP A 291 -27.69 -5.29 19.16
CA ASP A 291 -28.14 -5.57 17.79
C ASP A 291 -27.51 -4.60 16.77
N ALA A 292 -27.47 -3.30 17.10
CA ALA A 292 -26.85 -2.31 16.22
C ALA A 292 -25.37 -2.63 15.93
N LEU A 293 -24.61 -3.08 16.94
CA LEU A 293 -23.21 -3.49 16.76
C LEU A 293 -23.07 -4.76 15.92
N LEU A 294 -23.86 -5.79 16.20
CA LEU A 294 -23.81 -7.06 15.47
C LEU A 294 -24.20 -6.89 14.00
N ALA A 295 -25.19 -6.03 13.72
CA ALA A 295 -25.62 -5.67 12.38
C ALA A 295 -24.49 -5.09 11.52
N THR A 296 -23.55 -4.33 12.11
CA THR A 296 -22.41 -3.75 11.37
C THR A 296 -21.51 -4.79 10.72
N CYS A 297 -21.56 -6.04 11.18
CA CYS A 297 -20.77 -7.13 10.62
C CYS A 297 -21.58 -8.35 10.19
N GLY A 298 -22.91 -8.22 10.12
CA GLY A 298 -23.80 -9.33 9.76
C GLY A 298 -23.67 -10.53 10.69
N ALA A 299 -23.51 -10.28 12.00
CA ALA A 299 -23.34 -11.33 13.01
C ALA A 299 -24.67 -11.84 13.61
N GLY A 300 -25.81 -11.52 12.98
CA GLY A 300 -27.13 -11.84 13.52
C GLY A 300 -27.56 -10.83 14.58
N ASP A 301 -28.35 -11.29 15.55
CA ASP A 301 -28.95 -10.49 16.62
C ASP A 301 -28.53 -11.02 18.02
N ILE A 302 -28.98 -10.32 19.07
CA ILE A 302 -28.73 -10.68 20.45
C ILE A 302 -29.21 -12.11 20.77
N GLY A 303 -30.35 -12.53 20.22
CA GLY A 303 -30.91 -13.88 20.43
C GLY A 303 -30.07 -15.00 19.81
N THR A 304 -29.36 -14.69 18.72
CA THR A 304 -28.40 -15.60 18.07
C THR A 304 -27.20 -15.90 18.98
N HIS A 305 -26.74 -14.90 19.73
CA HIS A 305 -25.59 -15.03 20.62
C HIS A 305 -25.97 -15.43 22.06
N PHE A 306 -27.16 -15.04 22.50
CA PHE A 306 -27.66 -15.21 23.86
C PHE A 306 -29.11 -15.73 23.82
N PRO A 307 -29.31 -17.03 23.49
CA PRO A 307 -30.65 -17.56 23.35
C PRO A 307 -31.46 -17.44 24.65
N PRO A 308 -32.70 -16.90 24.61
CA PRO A 308 -33.51 -16.67 25.81
C PRO A 308 -33.92 -17.98 26.52
N SER A 309 -33.86 -19.11 25.83
CA SER A 309 -34.10 -20.45 26.38
C SER A 309 -32.98 -20.95 27.30
N ASP A 310 -31.80 -20.32 27.25
CA ASP A 310 -30.66 -20.72 28.07
C ASP A 310 -30.73 -20.07 29.46
N PRO A 311 -30.87 -20.85 30.55
CA PRO A 311 -31.04 -20.33 31.90
C PRO A 311 -29.86 -19.46 32.38
N GLN A 312 -28.67 -19.61 31.81
CA GLN A 312 -27.47 -18.90 32.27
C GLN A 312 -27.55 -17.38 32.09
N TRP A 313 -28.41 -16.89 31.19
CA TRP A 313 -28.57 -15.46 30.90
C TRP A 313 -29.63 -14.77 31.76
N LYS A 314 -30.38 -15.52 32.57
CA LYS A 314 -31.42 -14.96 33.44
C LYS A 314 -30.77 -14.12 34.55
N GLY A 315 -31.07 -12.82 34.60
CA GLY A 315 -30.48 -11.90 35.57
C GLY A 315 -29.01 -11.54 35.30
N ALA A 316 -28.45 -11.94 34.15
CA ALA A 316 -27.13 -11.48 33.73
C ALA A 316 -27.16 -9.97 33.45
N ALA A 317 -26.03 -9.28 33.65
CA ALA A 317 -25.96 -7.86 33.35
C ALA A 317 -25.87 -7.64 31.83
N SER A 318 -26.73 -6.80 31.25
CA SER A 318 -26.76 -6.56 29.79
C SER A 318 -25.48 -5.96 29.23
N ARG A 319 -24.64 -5.39 30.09
CA ARG A 319 -23.27 -4.96 29.73
C ARG A 319 -22.47 -6.09 29.07
N ILE A 320 -22.69 -7.34 29.46
CA ILE A 320 -21.99 -8.52 28.94
C ILE A 320 -22.30 -8.68 27.44
N PHE A 321 -23.54 -8.42 27.03
CA PHE A 321 -23.97 -8.55 25.64
C PHE A 321 -23.32 -7.49 24.75
N VAL A 322 -23.27 -6.24 25.22
CA VAL A 322 -22.61 -5.13 24.52
C VAL A 322 -21.10 -5.37 24.43
N GLU A 323 -20.45 -5.78 25.52
CA GLU A 323 -19.02 -6.09 25.55
C GLU A 323 -18.68 -7.25 24.58
N HIS A 324 -19.55 -8.26 24.49
CA HIS A 324 -19.41 -9.35 23.53
C HIS A 324 -19.60 -8.89 22.09
N ALA A 325 -20.64 -8.12 21.77
CA ALA A 325 -20.83 -7.58 20.42
C ALA A 325 -19.66 -6.69 19.99
N ALA A 326 -19.16 -5.83 20.89
CA ALA A 326 -17.98 -5.02 20.65
C ALA A 326 -16.72 -5.88 20.45
N LYS A 327 -16.61 -7.03 21.13
CA LYS A 327 -15.52 -8.00 20.91
C LYS A 327 -15.64 -8.68 19.53
N VAL A 328 -16.83 -9.10 19.13
CA VAL A 328 -17.09 -9.69 17.79
C VAL A 328 -16.68 -8.71 16.68
N VAL A 329 -17.08 -7.45 16.79
CA VAL A 329 -16.69 -6.38 15.86
C VAL A 329 -15.16 -6.27 15.75
N ARG A 330 -14.47 -6.20 16.89
CA ARG A 330 -12.99 -6.10 16.93
C ARG A 330 -12.29 -7.32 16.38
N GLN A 331 -12.80 -8.52 16.64
CA GLN A 331 -12.24 -9.78 16.10
C GLN A 331 -12.31 -9.83 14.57
N ARG A 332 -13.27 -9.12 13.97
CA ARG A 332 -13.38 -8.93 12.51
C ARG A 332 -12.59 -7.71 12.00
N GLY A 333 -11.75 -7.11 12.83
CA GLY A 333 -10.92 -5.95 12.49
C GLY A 333 -11.62 -4.60 12.61
N GLY A 334 -12.90 -4.57 13.01
CA GLY A 334 -13.68 -3.34 13.09
C GLY A 334 -13.28 -2.42 14.25
N ARG A 335 -13.33 -1.11 14.00
CA ARG A 335 -13.18 -0.04 14.98
C ARG A 335 -14.49 0.71 15.12
N ILE A 336 -15.07 0.68 16.32
CA ILE A 336 -16.33 1.37 16.61
C ILE A 336 -16.09 2.89 16.49
N ALA A 337 -16.80 3.54 15.58
CA ALA A 337 -16.63 4.96 15.28
C ALA A 337 -17.53 5.83 16.16
N ASN A 338 -18.79 5.45 16.34
CA ASN A 338 -19.74 6.09 17.25
C ASN A 338 -20.91 5.17 17.58
N ALA A 339 -21.63 5.52 18.66
CA ALA A 339 -22.90 4.91 19.02
C ALA A 339 -23.91 6.01 19.40
N ASP A 340 -25.14 5.89 18.90
CA ASP A 340 -26.25 6.78 19.20
C ASP A 340 -27.43 5.96 19.68
N ILE A 341 -28.03 6.36 20.80
CA ILE A 341 -29.18 5.68 21.40
C ILE A 341 -30.28 6.72 21.65
N THR A 342 -31.51 6.36 21.32
CA THR A 342 -32.71 7.14 21.60
C THR A 342 -33.66 6.28 22.43
N LEU A 343 -33.88 6.69 23.67
CA LEU A 343 -34.87 6.10 24.58
C LEU A 343 -36.22 6.79 24.36
N ILE A 344 -37.27 6.00 24.14
CA ILE A 344 -38.62 6.48 23.88
C ILE A 344 -39.49 6.06 25.05
N CYS A 345 -39.72 7.00 25.98
CA CYS A 345 -40.40 6.77 27.25
C CYS A 345 -41.06 8.04 27.80
N GLU A 346 -42.21 7.92 28.45
CA GLU A 346 -42.82 9.03 29.22
C GLU A 346 -42.08 9.27 30.55
N ALA A 347 -41.65 8.19 31.20
CA ALA A 347 -40.83 8.19 32.40
C ALA A 347 -39.92 6.94 32.41
N PRO A 348 -38.76 6.96 33.11
CA PRO A 348 -38.16 8.07 33.85
C PRO A 348 -37.55 9.16 32.95
N ARG A 349 -37.26 10.33 33.52
CA ARG A 349 -36.51 11.39 32.82
C ARG A 349 -35.05 10.99 32.65
N VAL A 350 -34.58 10.87 31.41
CA VAL A 350 -33.19 10.48 31.10
C VAL A 350 -32.18 11.61 31.32
N GLY A 351 -32.60 12.88 31.17
CA GLY A 351 -31.71 14.05 31.23
C GLY A 351 -30.72 14.07 32.41
N PRO A 352 -31.18 13.87 33.67
CA PRO A 352 -30.31 13.82 34.85
C PRO A 352 -29.29 12.66 34.88
N HIS A 353 -29.52 11.60 34.11
CA HIS A 353 -28.72 10.37 34.13
C HIS A 353 -27.80 10.22 32.91
N ARG A 354 -27.94 11.10 31.91
CA ARG A 354 -27.26 11.02 30.61
C ARG A 354 -25.75 10.88 30.74
N GLU A 355 -25.11 11.67 31.61
CA GLU A 355 -23.65 11.64 31.80
C GLU A 355 -23.18 10.27 32.33
N ALA A 356 -23.90 9.72 33.32
CA ALA A 356 -23.59 8.41 33.88
C ALA A 356 -23.75 7.29 32.84
N MET A 357 -24.80 7.36 32.03
CA MET A 357 -25.03 6.41 30.94
C MET A 357 -23.95 6.50 29.85
N THR A 358 -23.58 7.71 29.43
CA THR A 358 -22.49 7.94 28.46
C THR A 358 -21.17 7.37 28.98
N ALA A 359 -20.87 7.58 30.26
CA ALA A 359 -19.66 7.02 30.88
C ALA A 359 -19.69 5.49 30.96
N ALA A 360 -20.86 4.89 31.22
CA ALA A 360 -21.03 3.43 31.22
C ALA A 360 -20.80 2.84 29.83
N LEU A 361 -21.41 3.42 28.79
CA LEU A 361 -21.20 2.99 27.41
C LEU A 361 -19.76 3.20 26.95
N SER A 362 -19.12 4.30 27.33
CA SER A 362 -17.71 4.56 27.00
C SER A 362 -16.81 3.44 27.50
N ARG A 363 -17.05 2.93 28.72
CA ARG A 363 -16.32 1.79 29.26
C ARG A 363 -16.62 0.48 28.54
N MET A 364 -17.90 0.17 28.29
CA MET A 364 -18.31 -1.07 27.61
C MET A 364 -17.77 -1.13 26.17
N LEU A 365 -17.85 -0.02 25.45
CA LEU A 365 -17.44 0.11 24.06
C LEU A 365 -15.95 0.39 23.91
N GLY A 366 -15.25 0.87 24.94
CA GLY A 366 -13.84 1.27 24.85
C GLY A 366 -13.60 2.42 23.85
N ILE A 367 -14.53 3.36 23.75
CA ILE A 367 -14.45 4.56 22.90
C ILE A 367 -14.66 5.83 23.73
N SER A 368 -14.21 6.96 23.21
CA SER A 368 -14.32 8.25 23.90
C SER A 368 -15.77 8.72 24.03
N ALA A 369 -16.07 9.45 25.09
CA ALA A 369 -17.43 9.88 25.43
C ALA A 369 -18.08 10.79 24.36
N ASP A 370 -17.27 11.57 23.62
CA ASP A 370 -17.72 12.43 22.51
C ASP A 370 -18.24 11.64 21.30
N ARG A 371 -17.98 10.33 21.25
CA ARG A 371 -18.48 9.41 20.21
C ARG A 371 -19.76 8.70 20.63
N ILE A 372 -20.33 9.05 21.78
CA ILE A 372 -21.53 8.43 22.34
C ILE A 372 -22.59 9.50 22.52
N SER A 373 -23.77 9.25 21.95
CA SER A 373 -24.93 10.12 22.07
C SER A 373 -26.09 9.34 22.69
N ILE A 374 -26.71 9.93 23.72
CA ILE A 374 -27.90 9.37 24.38
C ILE A 374 -28.98 10.43 24.41
N LYS A 375 -30.05 10.15 23.67
CA LYS A 375 -31.23 11.00 23.52
C LYS A 375 -32.42 10.33 24.20
N ALA A 376 -33.40 11.15 24.55
CA ALA A 376 -34.67 10.67 25.03
C ALA A 376 -35.79 11.52 24.46
N THR A 377 -36.92 10.89 24.17
CA THR A 377 -38.15 11.57 23.78
C THR A 377 -39.35 10.88 24.42
N THR A 378 -40.35 11.68 24.74
CA THR A 378 -41.72 11.21 25.04
C THR A 378 -42.38 10.75 23.76
N ASN A 379 -43.50 10.03 23.88
CA ASN A 379 -44.37 9.70 22.75
C ASN A 379 -45.67 10.53 22.82
N GLU A 380 -45.62 11.68 23.51
CA GLU A 380 -46.72 12.62 23.70
C GLU A 380 -48.02 11.96 24.20
N LYS A 381 -47.90 10.99 25.13
CA LYS A 381 -49.04 10.20 25.65
C LYS A 381 -49.79 9.39 24.58
N LEU A 382 -49.18 9.16 23.42
CA LEU A 382 -49.72 8.32 22.35
C LEU A 382 -49.13 6.90 22.39
N GLY A 383 -49.92 5.92 21.96
CA GLY A 383 -49.48 4.52 21.85
C GLY A 383 -49.16 3.87 23.20
N PHE A 384 -48.52 2.70 23.16
CA PHE A 384 -48.18 1.93 24.37
C PHE A 384 -47.17 2.66 25.26
N VAL A 385 -46.19 3.35 24.65
CA VAL A 385 -45.24 4.19 25.38
C VAL A 385 -45.98 5.30 26.12
N GLY A 386 -46.90 5.98 25.43
CA GLY A 386 -47.67 7.08 25.99
C GLY A 386 -48.66 6.68 27.08
N ARG A 387 -49.13 5.43 27.07
CA ARG A 387 -49.91 4.82 28.16
C ARG A 387 -49.04 4.23 29.28
N GLU A 388 -47.72 4.43 29.21
CA GLU A 388 -46.74 3.90 30.15
C GLU A 388 -46.80 2.37 30.30
N GLU A 389 -47.06 1.65 29.21
CA GLU A 389 -47.07 0.19 29.16
C GLU A 389 -45.65 -0.39 29.00
N GLY A 390 -44.69 0.41 28.54
CA GLY A 390 -43.30 0.00 28.37
C GLY A 390 -42.38 1.11 27.87
N ILE A 391 -41.12 0.76 27.62
CA ILE A 391 -40.10 1.64 27.02
C ILE A 391 -39.61 0.99 25.72
N ALA A 392 -39.41 1.82 24.69
CA ALA A 392 -38.72 1.42 23.47
C ALA A 392 -37.34 2.09 23.38
N ALA A 393 -36.39 1.46 22.71
CA ALA A 393 -35.11 2.06 22.37
C ALA A 393 -34.77 1.85 20.89
N ILE A 394 -34.16 2.86 20.29
CA ILE A 394 -33.50 2.76 18.98
C ILE A 394 -32.01 3.01 19.22
N ALA A 395 -31.16 2.17 18.64
CA ALA A 395 -29.72 2.38 18.64
C ALA A 395 -29.16 2.32 17.22
N THR A 396 -28.18 3.18 16.93
CA THR A 396 -27.41 3.16 15.69
C THR A 396 -25.93 3.15 16.05
N ALA A 397 -25.17 2.25 15.43
CA ALA A 397 -23.73 2.17 15.59
C ALA A 397 -23.03 2.22 14.24
N SER A 398 -21.94 2.97 14.13
CA SER A 398 -21.08 2.95 12.95
C SER A 398 -19.72 2.35 13.30
N VAL A 399 -19.19 1.51 12.40
CA VAL A 399 -17.92 0.82 12.56
C VAL A 399 -17.10 0.99 11.29
N VAL A 400 -15.81 1.27 11.46
CA VAL A 400 -14.83 1.33 10.38
C VAL A 400 -14.06 0.02 10.33
N PHE A 401 -14.11 -0.68 9.20
CA PHE A 401 -13.33 -1.89 8.92
C PHE A 401 -12.12 -1.58 8.03
N PRO A 402 -11.02 -2.34 8.17
CA PRO A 402 -9.90 -2.28 7.22
C PRO A 402 -10.34 -2.87 5.87
N GLY A 403 -10.06 -2.16 4.78
CA GLY A 403 -10.40 -2.60 3.43
C GLY A 403 -10.93 -1.47 2.56
N GLU A 404 -11.36 -1.82 1.37
CA GLU A 404 -12.09 -0.96 0.42
C GLU A 404 -13.54 -1.45 0.33
N VAL A 405 -14.47 -0.53 0.05
CA VAL A 405 -15.86 -0.90 -0.27
C VAL A 405 -15.83 -1.69 -1.59
N PRO A 406 -16.40 -2.91 -1.65
CA PRO A 406 -16.47 -3.67 -2.90
C PRO A 406 -17.19 -2.85 -3.98
N GLU A 407 -16.63 -2.79 -5.19
CA GLU A 407 -17.25 -2.15 -6.37
C GLU A 407 -18.61 -2.75 -6.75
#